data_AF-A0A2D6HAR8-F1
#
_entry.id   AF-A0A2D6HAR8-F1
#
_cell.length_a   1.000
_cell.length_b   1.000
_cell.length_c   1.000
_cell.angle_alpha   90.00
_cell.angle_beta   90.00
_cell.angle_gamma   90.00
#
_symmetry.space_group_name_H-M   'P 1'
#
loop_
_entity.id
_entity.type
_entity.pdbx_description
1 polymer ?
#
loop_
_entity_poly.entity_id
_entity_poly.type
_entity_poly.pdbx_seq_one_letter_code
_entity_poly.pdbx_strand_id
1 'polypeptide(L)'
;MSHSPDGPEATDQKYMAGWYAINSLLRRGFSWSGHERNCALVNDGGRRFVDASFVAGLDHADDGRGAARIDWDWDGDLDLLVSNRTAPRVRLLRNGSTSGAGFVAFRLRGRGANTAAIGARLRLELEGEGRLAQLATARAGEGFLSQSSGWLHFGLGGGTPVAVNVRWPGGESERFGALQRDRRYVLVEGSGEAREWSPPQTPSALSPAGDLPRAFEGAARIVLSAPVPVPTLRLEGAAAGARSFLGVPPVGGGGTGAPVWVSVWAGWCAPCRAELGEWAGAARRVEQAGLGVLALCADEEATRGGARALLDELDWPFGRAFAGAAALDVLDVLHGAVLDREGRLPLPSSFLVDGAGRLCVLYLGRVSPTAVLADLALLDLDPAARRDAAVPFAGRWFSPPGRAPLAYYAGRFRRRGLSVAARELELAGMEVSAGSPGDVHVQFGRVMARAGRLEEAARHFARAIAVDPRHFDAHKDLGIVRHAQRRLSESAAAYRAALALAPDHGPTWLNLGLVSLAGGDRTGAVAASARLAELGSALVAELERAILSFDARAEARERERERERERERLGEGESTDDPQRL
;
A
#
# COMPACT_ATOMS: atom_id res chain seq x y z
N MET A 1 20.27 26.19 2.29
CA MET A 1 20.68 24.96 2.98
C MET A 1 19.57 24.59 3.95
N SER A 2 18.98 23.41 3.80
CA SER A 2 17.92 22.93 4.70
C SER A 2 18.54 22.60 6.06
N HIS A 3 18.22 23.40 7.09
CA HIS A 3 18.53 23.07 8.48
C HIS A 3 17.60 21.93 8.91
N SER A 4 18.00 20.69 8.68
CA SER A 4 17.37 19.55 9.36
C SER A 4 17.65 19.71 10.87
N PRO A 5 16.66 19.50 11.74
CA PRO A 5 16.87 19.64 13.18
C PRO A 5 17.93 18.67 13.69
N ASP A 6 18.87 19.16 14.50
CA ASP A 6 20.05 18.45 14.99
C ASP A 6 19.75 17.45 16.13
N GLY A 7 18.59 16.78 16.10
CA GLY A 7 18.27 15.71 17.06
C GLY A 7 16.80 15.29 17.10
N PRO A 8 16.51 14.07 17.60
CA PRO A 8 15.14 13.54 17.69
C PRO A 8 14.24 14.36 18.63
N GLU A 9 14.80 15.02 19.63
CA GLU A 9 14.08 15.85 20.60
C GLU A 9 13.70 17.24 20.06
N ALA A 10 14.37 17.70 18.99
CA ALA A 10 14.18 19.01 18.37
C ALA A 10 13.32 18.97 17.11
N THR A 11 12.49 17.93 16.95
CA THR A 11 11.61 17.83 15.78
C THR A 11 10.43 18.78 15.94
N ASP A 12 10.63 20.05 15.56
CA ASP A 12 9.59 21.09 15.55
C ASP A 12 8.35 20.57 14.79
N GLN A 13 7.16 20.71 15.39
CA GLN A 13 5.89 20.36 14.77
C GLN A 13 5.72 21.05 13.40
N LYS A 14 6.27 22.27 13.24
CA LYS A 14 6.27 22.98 11.95
C LYS A 14 7.13 22.28 10.91
N TYR A 15 8.30 21.78 11.28
CA TYR A 15 9.17 21.02 10.38
C TYR A 15 8.47 19.74 9.90
N MET A 16 7.86 18.99 10.83
CA MET A 16 7.10 17.78 10.46
C MET A 16 5.90 18.12 9.58
N ALA A 17 5.16 19.18 9.88
CA ALA A 17 4.06 19.64 9.04
C ALA A 17 4.53 19.99 7.63
N GLY A 18 5.65 20.72 7.49
CA GLY A 18 6.27 21.04 6.21
C GLY A 18 6.73 19.78 5.45
N TRP A 19 7.37 18.85 6.14
CA TRP A 19 7.77 17.56 5.57
C TRP A 19 6.57 16.75 5.07
N TYR A 20 5.48 16.69 5.83
CA TYR A 20 4.24 16.04 5.41
C TYR A 20 3.59 16.73 4.21
N ALA A 21 3.55 18.07 4.20
CA ALA A 21 2.99 18.86 3.10
C ALA A 21 3.74 18.61 1.80
N ILE A 22 5.08 18.69 1.83
CA ILE A 22 5.94 18.39 0.66
C ILE A 22 5.69 16.95 0.20
N ASN A 23 5.70 15.97 1.10
CA ASN A 23 5.42 14.57 0.75
C ASN A 23 4.04 14.34 0.14
N SER A 24 3.01 15.06 0.59
CA SER A 24 1.67 14.97 -0.02
C SER A 24 1.65 15.57 -1.44
N LEU A 25 2.25 16.74 -1.65
CA LEU A 25 2.39 17.35 -2.98
C LEU A 25 3.09 16.39 -3.95
N LEU A 26 4.17 15.77 -3.50
CA LEU A 26 4.92 14.82 -4.31
C LEU A 26 4.11 13.60 -4.68
N ARG A 27 3.40 12.99 -3.72
CA ARG A 27 2.54 11.83 -4.00
C ARG A 27 1.40 12.19 -4.97
N ARG A 28 0.98 13.46 -5.00
CA ARG A 28 0.04 14.03 -5.98
C ARG A 28 0.64 14.31 -7.36
N GLY A 29 1.94 14.07 -7.53
CA GLY A 29 2.64 14.24 -8.79
C GLY A 29 3.23 15.64 -9.02
N PHE A 30 3.22 16.54 -8.02
CA PHE A 30 3.86 17.84 -8.15
C PHE A 30 5.39 17.72 -8.18
N SER A 31 6.03 18.70 -8.83
CA SER A 31 7.49 18.87 -8.82
C SER A 31 7.98 19.23 -7.43
N TRP A 32 9.10 18.66 -7.02
CA TRP A 32 9.80 19.04 -5.79
C TRP A 32 10.59 20.34 -5.93
N SER A 33 11.13 20.59 -7.13
CA SER A 33 11.89 21.80 -7.44
C SER A 33 11.00 22.96 -7.85
N GLY A 34 9.67 22.78 -7.82
CA GLY A 34 8.73 23.84 -8.22
C GLY A 34 8.87 24.26 -9.67
N HIS A 35 9.33 23.35 -10.54
CA HIS A 35 9.66 23.62 -11.95
C HIS A 35 10.82 24.61 -12.14
N GLU A 36 11.72 24.71 -11.16
CA GLU A 36 13.02 25.34 -11.36
C GLU A 36 13.73 24.68 -12.55
N ARG A 37 14.27 25.51 -13.44
CA ARG A 37 14.91 25.04 -14.67
C ARG A 37 16.33 24.61 -14.37
N ASN A 38 16.77 23.55 -15.05
CA ASN A 38 18.13 23.06 -14.92
C ASN A 38 19.15 24.12 -15.37
N CYS A 39 20.20 24.30 -14.57
CA CYS A 39 21.25 25.28 -14.84
C CYS A 39 22.54 24.62 -15.33
N ALA A 40 23.14 25.17 -16.38
CA ALA A 40 24.47 24.85 -16.87
C ALA A 40 25.34 26.11 -16.84
N LEU A 41 26.35 26.10 -15.99
CA LEU A 41 27.19 27.27 -15.73
C LEU A 41 28.59 27.04 -16.31
N VAL A 42 29.03 27.93 -17.20
CA VAL A 42 30.36 27.88 -17.81
C VAL A 42 31.26 28.90 -17.11
N ASN A 43 32.46 28.47 -16.70
CA ASN A 43 33.46 29.39 -16.17
C ASN A 43 34.01 30.24 -17.33
N ASP A 44 34.01 31.57 -17.17
CA ASP A 44 34.48 32.52 -18.20
C ASP A 44 36.01 32.61 -18.33
N GLY A 45 36.75 31.72 -17.67
CA GLY A 45 38.21 31.76 -17.53
C GLY A 45 38.68 32.70 -16.41
N GLY A 46 37.76 33.41 -15.76
CA GLY A 46 38.01 34.30 -14.63
C GLY A 46 37.47 33.74 -13.31
N ARG A 47 36.79 34.61 -12.55
CA ARG A 47 36.16 34.28 -11.24
C ARG A 47 34.65 34.19 -11.33
N ARG A 48 34.07 34.19 -12.53
CA ARG A 48 32.62 34.20 -12.74
C ARG A 48 32.18 32.97 -13.50
N PHE A 49 30.90 32.66 -13.30
CA PHE A 49 30.18 31.68 -14.08
C PHE A 49 29.11 32.39 -14.89
N VAL A 50 28.97 32.01 -16.15
CA VAL A 50 27.93 32.50 -17.06
C VAL A 50 26.92 31.38 -17.26
N ASP A 51 25.64 31.73 -17.19
CA ASP A 51 24.56 30.80 -17.52
C ASP A 51 24.55 30.51 -19.02
N ALA A 52 24.77 29.24 -19.36
CA ALA A 52 24.73 28.72 -20.72
C ALA A 52 23.63 27.66 -20.91
N SER A 53 22.69 27.55 -19.96
CA SER A 53 21.68 26.47 -19.90
C SER A 53 20.89 26.34 -21.18
N PHE A 54 20.38 27.47 -21.69
CA PHE A 54 19.57 27.49 -22.91
C PHE A 54 20.37 27.08 -24.14
N VAL A 55 21.56 27.68 -24.31
CA VAL A 55 22.43 27.44 -25.47
C VAL A 55 22.96 26.00 -25.47
N ALA A 56 23.21 25.42 -24.29
CA ALA A 56 23.62 24.03 -24.14
C ALA A 56 22.44 23.03 -24.25
N GLY A 57 21.20 23.51 -24.44
CA GLY A 57 20.01 22.66 -24.51
C GLY A 57 19.65 21.99 -23.18
N LEU A 58 20.19 22.48 -22.06
CA LEU A 58 20.01 21.92 -20.72
C LEU A 58 18.84 22.57 -19.96
N ASP A 59 18.34 23.72 -20.42
CA ASP A 59 17.32 24.54 -19.78
C ASP A 59 15.91 23.90 -19.81
N HIS A 60 15.71 22.87 -18.98
CA HIS A 60 14.45 22.14 -18.85
C HIS A 60 13.81 22.40 -17.48
N ALA A 61 12.49 22.57 -17.45
CA ALA A 61 11.70 22.70 -16.21
C ALA A 61 11.32 21.34 -15.58
N ASP A 62 12.02 20.27 -15.98
CA ASP A 62 11.80 18.90 -15.53
C ASP A 62 12.35 18.72 -14.09
N ASP A 63 11.71 17.89 -13.27
CA ASP A 63 12.21 17.57 -11.92
C ASP A 63 13.32 16.50 -11.99
N GLY A 64 14.54 16.93 -12.35
CA GLY A 64 15.72 16.09 -12.48
C GLY A 64 16.30 15.61 -11.16
N ARG A 65 16.67 14.32 -11.07
CA ARG A 65 17.14 13.66 -9.84
C ARG A 65 18.43 12.89 -9.95
N GLY A 66 18.70 12.32 -11.10
CA GLY A 66 19.96 11.67 -11.39
C GLY A 66 20.55 12.25 -12.65
N ALA A 67 21.87 12.37 -12.69
CA ALA A 67 22.62 12.78 -13.86
C ALA A 67 23.84 11.89 -13.97
N ALA A 68 24.04 11.26 -15.13
CA ALA A 68 25.16 10.37 -15.39
C ALA A 68 25.81 10.72 -16.72
N ARG A 69 27.14 10.79 -16.73
CA ARG A 69 27.92 11.02 -17.95
C ARG A 69 28.24 9.70 -18.61
N ILE A 70 28.05 9.64 -19.91
CA ILE A 70 28.34 8.47 -20.74
C ILE A 70 28.75 8.92 -22.13
N ASP A 71 29.61 8.17 -22.78
CA ASP A 71 29.88 8.29 -24.21
C ASP A 71 29.02 7.20 -24.86
N TRP A 72 27.78 7.57 -25.21
CA TRP A 72 26.72 6.60 -25.54
C TRP A 72 26.98 5.95 -26.89
N ASP A 73 27.39 6.74 -27.88
CA ASP A 73 27.61 6.29 -29.25
C ASP A 73 29.07 5.98 -29.59
N TRP A 74 29.98 6.14 -28.62
CA TRP A 74 31.39 5.88 -28.74
C TRP A 74 32.13 6.84 -29.68
N ASP A 75 31.61 8.04 -29.94
CA ASP A 75 32.29 9.05 -30.75
C ASP A 75 33.36 9.85 -29.96
N GLY A 76 33.36 9.70 -28.64
CA GLY A 76 34.38 10.27 -27.76
C GLY A 76 34.05 11.66 -27.22
N ASP A 77 32.86 12.21 -27.49
CA ASP A 77 32.32 13.24 -26.63
C ASP A 77 31.44 12.63 -25.52
N LEU A 78 31.29 13.36 -24.41
CA LEU A 78 30.49 12.89 -23.28
C LEU A 78 29.07 13.43 -23.40
N ASP A 79 28.12 12.51 -23.46
CA ASP A 79 26.68 12.72 -23.33
C ASP A 79 26.25 12.78 -21.87
N LEU A 80 25.02 13.28 -21.67
CA LEU A 80 24.38 13.35 -20.37
C LEU A 80 23.07 12.58 -20.36
N LEU A 81 22.95 11.61 -19.44
CA LEU A 81 21.70 10.94 -19.14
C LEU A 81 21.10 11.55 -17.87
N VAL A 82 19.88 12.07 -17.96
CA VAL A 82 19.14 12.65 -16.84
C VAL A 82 17.94 11.76 -16.51
N SER A 83 17.80 11.41 -15.25
CA SER A 83 16.61 10.73 -14.70
C SER A 83 15.73 11.76 -14.01
N ASN A 84 14.50 11.89 -14.50
CA ASN A 84 13.51 12.82 -13.98
C ASN A 84 12.44 12.08 -13.17
N ARG A 85 11.93 12.76 -12.15
CA ARG A 85 10.73 12.34 -11.42
C ARG A 85 9.49 12.48 -12.30
N THR A 86 9.39 13.59 -13.03
CA THR A 86 8.30 13.89 -13.97
C THR A 86 8.58 13.30 -15.34
N ALA A 87 7.55 13.20 -16.19
CA ALA A 87 7.75 12.84 -17.59
C ALA A 87 8.43 13.99 -18.36
N PRO A 88 9.34 13.72 -19.30
CA PRO A 88 9.89 12.40 -19.63
C PRO A 88 10.84 11.90 -18.53
N ARG A 89 10.70 10.64 -18.10
CA ARG A 89 11.43 10.09 -16.93
C ARG A 89 12.92 9.86 -17.17
N VAL A 90 13.33 9.66 -18.41
CA VAL A 90 14.72 9.52 -18.81
C VAL A 90 14.93 10.39 -20.03
N ARG A 91 15.98 11.21 -20.00
CA ARG A 91 16.40 12.07 -21.10
C ARG A 91 17.86 11.80 -21.41
N LEU A 92 18.16 11.47 -22.66
CA LEU A 92 19.51 11.50 -23.17
C LEU A 92 19.72 12.83 -23.87
N LEU A 93 20.74 13.56 -23.43
CA LEU A 93 21.22 14.77 -24.05
C LEU A 93 22.51 14.40 -24.76
N ARG A 94 22.38 14.19 -26.06
CA ARG A 94 23.51 13.83 -26.90
C ARG A 94 24.38 15.06 -27.15
N ASN A 95 25.67 14.93 -26.88
CA ASN A 95 26.63 15.94 -27.26
C ASN A 95 26.98 15.77 -28.75
N GLY A 96 27.07 16.88 -29.46
CA GLY A 96 27.30 16.90 -30.91
C GLY A 96 28.48 17.77 -31.25
N SER A 97 29.53 17.71 -30.42
CA SER A 97 30.64 18.64 -30.50
C SER A 97 31.48 18.38 -31.75
N THR A 98 31.66 19.40 -32.58
CA THR A 98 32.52 19.34 -33.78
C THR A 98 33.94 19.86 -33.51
N SER A 99 34.35 19.97 -32.24
CA SER A 99 35.59 20.67 -31.85
C SER A 99 36.88 20.02 -32.34
N GLY A 100 36.86 18.71 -32.67
CA GLY A 100 38.07 17.96 -33.05
C GLY A 100 39.12 17.89 -31.93
N ALA A 101 38.75 18.25 -30.70
CA ALA A 101 39.64 18.35 -29.54
C ALA A 101 40.13 16.98 -29.04
N GLY A 102 39.60 15.89 -29.58
CA GLY A 102 40.02 14.50 -29.38
C GLY A 102 39.98 14.03 -27.93
N PHE A 103 40.14 12.72 -27.76
CA PHE A 103 40.02 12.11 -26.44
C PHE A 103 40.99 10.95 -26.20
N VAL A 104 41.12 10.57 -24.94
CA VAL A 104 41.59 9.24 -24.55
C VAL A 104 40.77 8.76 -23.34
N ALA A 105 40.36 7.50 -23.33
CA ALA A 105 39.58 6.95 -22.22
C ALA A 105 40.15 5.66 -21.66
N PHE A 106 40.01 5.46 -20.36
CA PHE A 106 40.57 4.31 -19.66
C PHE A 106 39.51 3.56 -18.85
N ARG A 107 39.52 2.24 -18.93
CA ARG A 107 38.77 1.36 -18.01
C ARG A 107 39.74 0.57 -17.17
N LEU A 108 39.55 0.61 -15.86
CA LEU A 108 40.45 -0.04 -14.92
C LEU A 108 39.96 -1.44 -14.53
N ARG A 109 40.91 -2.34 -14.29
CA ARG A 109 40.68 -3.64 -13.67
C ARG A 109 41.67 -3.85 -12.54
N GLY A 110 41.18 -3.80 -11.31
CA GLY A 110 41.98 -4.08 -10.11
C GLY A 110 42.08 -5.57 -9.81
N ARG A 111 42.96 -5.94 -8.88
CA ARG A 111 43.11 -7.33 -8.37
C ARG A 111 42.24 -7.58 -7.13
N GLY A 112 41.94 -8.86 -6.87
CA GLY A 112 41.18 -9.28 -5.69
C GLY A 112 39.71 -8.87 -5.73
N ALA A 113 39.17 -8.39 -4.60
CA ALA A 113 37.74 -8.05 -4.47
C ALA A 113 37.33 -6.74 -5.16
N ASN A 114 38.25 -5.77 -5.31
CA ASN A 114 37.97 -4.48 -5.96
C ASN A 114 38.29 -4.53 -7.46
N THR A 115 37.55 -5.36 -8.19
CA THR A 115 37.78 -5.58 -9.63
C THR A 115 37.58 -4.32 -10.48
N ALA A 116 36.78 -3.35 -10.02
CA ALA A 116 36.57 -2.07 -10.69
C ALA A 116 37.62 -0.99 -10.33
N ALA A 117 38.58 -1.32 -9.47
CA ALA A 117 39.63 -0.41 -8.98
C ALA A 117 39.08 0.92 -8.41
N ILE A 118 37.94 0.88 -7.71
CA ILE A 118 37.33 2.06 -7.10
C ILE A 118 38.33 2.70 -6.13
N GLY A 119 38.54 4.01 -6.26
CA GLY A 119 39.52 4.80 -5.53
C GLY A 119 40.84 5.05 -6.28
N ALA A 120 41.10 4.33 -7.38
CA ALA A 120 42.31 4.54 -8.19
C ALA A 120 42.33 5.95 -8.80
N ARG A 121 43.53 6.56 -8.87
CA ARG A 121 43.73 7.91 -9.42
C ARG A 121 44.63 7.87 -10.64
N LEU A 122 44.16 8.41 -11.75
CA LEU A 122 44.87 8.51 -13.01
C LEU A 122 45.40 9.92 -13.17
N ARG A 123 46.67 10.02 -13.55
CA ARG A 123 47.32 11.26 -13.98
C ARG A 123 47.76 11.08 -15.43
N LEU A 124 47.09 11.77 -16.34
CA LEU A 124 47.43 11.76 -17.76
C LEU A 124 48.54 12.77 -18.04
N GLU A 125 49.56 12.32 -18.76
CA GLU A 125 50.67 13.13 -19.24
C GLU A 125 50.48 13.43 -20.73
N LEU A 126 50.49 14.73 -21.05
CA LEU A 126 50.34 15.25 -22.41
C LEU A 126 51.61 15.95 -22.86
N GLU A 127 51.89 15.87 -24.16
CA GLU A 127 52.90 16.65 -24.87
C GLU A 127 52.25 17.85 -25.57
N GLY A 128 52.83 19.06 -25.44
CA GLY A 128 52.32 20.33 -25.97
C GLY A 128 52.49 21.54 -25.01
N GLU A 129 52.34 22.77 -25.50
CA GLU A 129 52.49 24.01 -24.71
C GLU A 129 51.40 24.14 -23.63
N GLY A 130 51.82 24.32 -22.36
CA GLY A 130 50.93 24.54 -21.22
C GLY A 130 50.55 23.26 -20.45
N ARG A 131 51.50 22.69 -19.70
CA ARG A 131 51.33 21.48 -18.86
C ARG A 131 50.22 21.64 -17.82
N LEU A 132 49.08 21.03 -18.08
CA LEU A 132 48.18 20.54 -17.02
C LEU A 132 48.10 19.03 -17.12
N ALA A 133 48.71 18.34 -16.15
CA ALA A 133 48.45 16.92 -15.97
C ALA A 133 46.98 16.78 -15.56
N GLN A 134 46.18 16.14 -16.40
CA GLN A 134 44.78 15.93 -16.10
C GLN A 134 44.65 14.79 -15.10
N LEU A 135 43.73 14.92 -14.15
CA LEU A 135 43.50 13.96 -13.09
C LEU A 135 42.08 13.42 -13.15
N ALA A 136 41.92 12.11 -13.04
CA ALA A 136 40.63 11.46 -12.88
C ALA A 136 40.71 10.41 -11.79
N THR A 137 39.59 10.14 -11.11
CA THR A 137 39.50 9.12 -10.06
C THR A 137 38.39 8.14 -10.41
N ALA A 138 38.67 6.84 -10.32
CA ALA A 138 37.65 5.81 -10.40
C ALA A 138 36.73 5.89 -9.18
N ARG A 139 35.45 6.16 -9.39
CA ARG A 139 34.45 6.36 -8.33
C ARG A 139 33.29 5.38 -8.47
N ALA A 140 32.65 5.07 -7.35
CA ALA A 140 31.36 4.42 -7.26
C ALA A 140 30.42 5.35 -6.46
N GLY A 141 29.23 5.60 -7.01
CA GLY A 141 28.36 6.72 -6.64
C GLY A 141 28.88 8.06 -7.18
N GLU A 142 28.34 8.53 -8.30
CA GLU A 142 28.51 9.91 -8.76
C GLU A 142 27.15 10.53 -9.03
N GLY A 143 26.78 11.55 -8.24
CA GLY A 143 25.46 12.18 -8.28
C GLY A 143 24.45 11.53 -7.32
N PHE A 144 23.27 12.11 -7.22
CA PHE A 144 22.18 11.55 -6.41
C PHE A 144 21.55 10.36 -7.15
N LEU A 145 21.54 9.18 -6.53
CA LEU A 145 20.97 7.94 -7.10
C LEU A 145 21.43 7.64 -8.55
N SER A 146 22.67 7.99 -8.89
CA SER A 146 23.23 7.85 -10.24
C SER A 146 24.69 7.42 -10.20
N GLN A 147 25.18 6.96 -11.36
CA GLN A 147 26.57 6.55 -11.57
C GLN A 147 26.93 6.83 -13.03
N SER A 148 27.91 7.71 -13.25
CA SER A 148 28.55 7.88 -14.57
C SER A 148 29.21 6.58 -15.03
N SER A 149 29.46 6.47 -16.33
CA SER A 149 30.25 5.39 -16.91
C SER A 149 31.56 5.13 -16.14
N GLY A 150 31.97 3.86 -16.04
CA GLY A 150 33.24 3.48 -15.43
C GLY A 150 34.47 3.78 -16.29
N TRP A 151 34.27 4.38 -17.47
CA TRP A 151 35.33 4.88 -18.33
C TRP A 151 35.81 6.25 -17.84
N LEU A 152 37.09 6.36 -17.52
CA LEU A 152 37.75 7.60 -17.15
C LEU A 152 38.18 8.32 -18.42
N HIS A 153 37.45 9.38 -18.76
CA HIS A 153 37.56 10.10 -20.01
C HIS A 153 38.39 11.38 -19.85
N PHE A 154 39.27 11.65 -20.81
CA PHE A 154 40.12 12.83 -20.86
C PHE A 154 40.00 13.51 -22.24
N GLY A 155 39.51 14.75 -22.26
CA GLY A 155 39.53 15.59 -23.46
C GLY A 155 40.93 16.16 -23.67
N LEU A 156 41.47 16.04 -24.89
CA LEU A 156 42.89 16.29 -25.14
C LEU A 156 43.19 17.73 -25.58
N GLY A 157 42.21 18.45 -26.12
CA GLY A 157 42.45 19.75 -26.75
C GLY A 157 43.48 19.61 -27.87
N GLY A 158 44.50 20.47 -27.86
CA GLY A 158 45.65 20.35 -28.77
C GLY A 158 46.76 19.38 -28.33
N GLY A 159 46.66 18.77 -27.14
CA GLY A 159 47.71 17.94 -26.57
C GLY A 159 47.74 16.50 -27.13
N THR A 160 48.91 15.88 -27.08
CA THR A 160 49.12 14.46 -27.46
C THR A 160 49.36 13.60 -26.22
N PRO A 161 48.61 12.50 -25.99
CA PRO A 161 48.79 11.66 -24.81
C PRO A 161 50.07 10.82 -24.93
N VAL A 162 50.92 10.90 -23.91
CA VAL A 162 52.20 10.16 -23.86
C VAL A 162 52.09 8.93 -22.98
N ALA A 163 51.61 9.14 -21.75
CA ALA A 163 51.49 8.10 -20.74
C ALA A 163 50.44 8.46 -19.69
N VAL A 164 49.97 7.47 -18.96
CA VAL A 164 49.11 7.66 -17.79
C VAL A 164 49.74 6.95 -16.59
N ASN A 165 49.83 7.66 -15.46
CA ASN A 165 50.21 7.08 -14.19
C ASN A 165 48.96 6.75 -13.37
N VAL A 166 48.80 5.48 -12.99
CA VAL A 166 47.71 5.01 -12.16
C VAL A 166 48.25 4.78 -10.76
N ARG A 167 47.73 5.49 -9.77
CA ARG A 167 47.89 5.12 -8.36
C ARG A 167 46.72 4.23 -7.96
N TRP A 168 46.99 2.96 -7.74
CA TRP A 168 46.01 1.94 -7.38
C TRP A 168 45.53 2.13 -5.93
N PRO A 169 44.35 1.60 -5.55
CA PRO A 169 43.82 1.73 -4.19
C PRO A 169 44.74 1.14 -3.11
N GLY A 170 45.53 0.11 -3.45
CA GLY A 170 46.54 -0.49 -2.57
C GLY A 170 47.78 0.39 -2.33
N GLY A 171 47.88 1.55 -2.97
CA GLY A 171 48.97 2.52 -2.80
C GLY A 171 50.08 2.44 -3.84
N GLU A 172 50.21 1.30 -4.52
CA GLU A 172 51.14 1.10 -5.64
C GLU A 172 50.82 2.04 -6.81
N SER A 173 51.85 2.44 -7.55
CA SER A 173 51.72 3.28 -8.74
C SER A 173 52.33 2.60 -9.95
N GLU A 174 51.64 2.70 -11.08
CA GLU A 174 52.00 2.02 -12.32
C GLU A 174 51.89 2.99 -13.49
N ARG A 175 52.84 2.93 -14.43
CA ARG A 175 52.88 3.82 -15.59
C ARG A 175 52.57 3.02 -16.85
N PHE A 176 51.63 3.52 -17.64
CA PHE A 176 51.21 2.94 -18.91
C PHE A 176 51.52 3.93 -20.04
N GLY A 177 52.23 3.48 -21.09
CA GLY A 177 52.65 4.32 -22.22
C GLY A 177 52.02 3.91 -23.55
N ALA A 178 52.59 4.42 -24.66
CA ALA A 178 52.16 4.12 -26.03
C ALA A 178 50.68 4.46 -26.31
N LEU A 179 50.23 5.58 -25.73
CA LEU A 179 48.86 6.05 -25.89
C LEU A 179 48.70 6.80 -27.20
N GLN A 180 47.51 6.67 -27.79
CA GLN A 180 47.14 7.38 -29.01
C GLN A 180 45.87 8.20 -28.76
N ARG A 181 45.75 9.26 -29.55
CA ARG A 181 44.56 10.10 -29.62
C ARG A 181 43.38 9.31 -30.18
N ASP A 182 42.19 9.61 -29.66
CA ASP A 182 40.90 9.02 -30.05
C ASP A 182 40.79 7.51 -29.82
N ARG A 183 41.51 7.02 -28.80
CA ARG A 183 41.55 5.61 -28.40
C ARG A 183 41.02 5.37 -26.99
N ARG A 184 40.66 4.12 -26.75
CA ARG A 184 40.22 3.62 -25.44
C ARG A 184 41.13 2.47 -25.01
N TYR A 185 41.46 2.43 -23.72
CA TYR A 185 42.36 1.43 -23.17
C TYR A 185 41.78 0.75 -21.93
N VAL A 186 42.02 -0.54 -21.78
CA VAL A 186 41.81 -1.29 -20.53
C VAL A 186 43.15 -1.41 -19.82
N LEU A 187 43.24 -0.86 -18.61
CA LEU A 187 44.42 -0.94 -17.76
C LEU A 187 44.17 -1.98 -16.67
N VAL A 188 45.01 -3.01 -16.63
CA VAL A 188 44.94 -4.07 -15.62
C VAL A 188 46.06 -3.88 -14.62
N GLU A 189 45.75 -3.88 -13.34
CA GLU A 189 46.72 -3.70 -12.26
C GLU A 189 47.83 -4.76 -12.33
N GLY A 190 49.08 -4.28 -12.42
CA GLY A 190 50.29 -5.11 -12.51
C GLY A 190 50.58 -5.67 -13.90
N SER A 191 49.88 -5.23 -14.94
CA SER A 191 50.14 -5.68 -16.32
C SER A 191 51.26 -4.91 -17.02
N GLY A 192 51.52 -3.66 -16.62
CA GLY A 192 52.48 -2.75 -17.24
C GLY A 192 52.10 -2.26 -18.64
N GLU A 193 50.98 -2.72 -19.21
CA GLU A 193 50.62 -2.51 -20.61
C GLU A 193 49.20 -1.96 -20.77
N ALA A 194 49.04 -0.89 -21.54
CA ALA A 194 47.74 -0.36 -21.92
C ALA A 194 47.18 -1.18 -23.10
N ARG A 195 46.10 -1.93 -22.86
CA ARG A 195 45.46 -2.73 -23.92
C ARG A 195 44.40 -1.92 -24.62
N GLU A 196 44.57 -1.65 -25.91
CA GLU A 196 43.54 -0.96 -26.70
C GLU A 196 42.23 -1.75 -26.68
N TRP A 197 41.12 -1.02 -26.61
CA TRP A 197 39.78 -1.58 -26.64
C TRP A 197 38.93 -0.83 -27.67
N SER A 198 38.20 -1.59 -28.47
CA SER A 198 37.26 -1.05 -29.46
C SER A 198 35.82 -1.42 -29.08
N PRO A 199 34.86 -0.50 -29.28
CA PRO A 199 33.45 -0.80 -29.06
C PRO A 199 32.96 -1.89 -30.03
N PRO A 200 32.11 -2.82 -29.57
CA PRO A 200 31.62 -3.90 -30.42
C PRO A 200 30.67 -3.40 -31.52
N GLN A 201 29.83 -2.42 -31.22
CA GLN A 201 28.90 -1.77 -32.16
C GLN A 201 28.59 -0.34 -31.70
N THR A 202 28.52 0.60 -32.65
CA THR A 202 27.95 1.94 -32.41
C THR A 202 26.42 1.84 -32.49
N PRO A 203 25.68 2.32 -31.47
CA PRO A 203 24.23 2.38 -31.51
C PRO A 203 23.70 3.11 -32.76
N SER A 204 22.55 2.67 -33.27
CA SER A 204 21.83 3.35 -34.35
C SER A 204 21.51 4.80 -33.97
N ALA A 205 21.46 5.70 -34.96
CA ALA A 205 21.04 7.08 -34.76
C ALA A 205 19.68 7.14 -34.05
N LEU A 206 19.64 7.82 -32.90
CA LEU A 206 18.40 8.04 -32.17
C LEU A 206 17.59 9.12 -32.89
N SER A 207 16.30 8.88 -33.08
CA SER A 207 15.38 9.94 -33.45
C SER A 207 15.06 10.75 -32.20
N PRO A 208 15.05 12.10 -32.26
CA PRO A 208 14.55 12.91 -31.16
C PRO A 208 13.17 12.41 -30.75
N ALA A 209 12.94 12.28 -29.44
CA ALA A 209 11.60 11.99 -28.96
C ALA A 209 10.67 13.11 -29.47
N GLY A 210 9.59 12.74 -30.18
CA GLY A 210 8.53 13.68 -30.55
C GLY A 210 7.79 14.19 -29.32
N ASP A 211 6.55 14.69 -29.50
CA ASP A 211 5.67 14.97 -28.37
C ASP A 211 5.62 13.77 -27.42
N LEU A 212 5.52 14.04 -26.10
CA LEU A 212 5.38 13.01 -25.08
C LEU A 212 4.34 11.98 -25.57
N PRO A 213 4.62 10.66 -25.43
CA PRO A 213 3.75 9.64 -26.00
C PRO A 213 2.29 9.88 -25.61
N ARG A 214 1.38 9.68 -26.58
CA ARG A 214 -0.07 9.75 -26.38
C ARG A 214 -0.46 9.01 -25.10
N ALA A 215 -1.51 9.49 -24.43
CA ALA A 215 -2.09 8.82 -23.27
C ALA A 215 -2.19 7.31 -23.54
N PHE A 216 -1.58 6.52 -22.66
CA PHE A 216 -1.52 5.08 -22.80
C PHE A 216 -2.95 4.51 -22.90
N GLU A 217 -3.26 3.82 -24.00
CA GLU A 217 -4.62 3.35 -24.32
C GLU A 217 -4.98 1.99 -23.69
N GLY A 218 -4.05 1.36 -22.97
CA GLY A 218 -4.24 0.06 -22.29
C GLY A 218 -4.42 0.18 -20.76
N ALA A 219 -4.45 -0.96 -20.08
CA ALA A 219 -4.34 -1.02 -18.61
C ALA A 219 -2.89 -1.06 -18.14
N ALA A 220 -2.53 -0.20 -17.18
CA ALA A 220 -1.30 -0.38 -16.43
C ALA A 220 -1.49 -1.59 -15.51
N ARG A 221 -0.92 -2.73 -15.93
CA ARG A 221 -0.97 -4.01 -15.22
C ARG A 221 0.13 -4.06 -14.16
N ILE A 222 -0.25 -4.07 -12.88
CA ILE A 222 0.66 -4.00 -11.74
C ILE A 222 0.50 -5.25 -10.88
N VAL A 223 1.43 -6.20 -11.03
CA VAL A 223 1.51 -7.41 -10.21
C VAL A 223 2.16 -7.07 -8.88
N LEU A 224 1.53 -7.44 -7.76
CA LEU A 224 2.07 -7.15 -6.44
C LEU A 224 3.07 -8.23 -6.02
N SER A 225 4.27 -7.80 -5.64
CA SER A 225 5.32 -8.69 -5.11
C SER A 225 4.93 -9.37 -3.80
N ALA A 226 3.99 -8.78 -3.05
CA ALA A 226 3.35 -9.38 -1.90
C ALA A 226 1.83 -9.08 -1.94
N PRO A 227 0.95 -10.09 -1.79
CA PRO A 227 -0.49 -9.86 -1.73
C PRO A 227 -0.87 -8.97 -0.55
N VAL A 228 -1.88 -8.12 -0.75
CA VAL A 228 -2.34 -7.15 0.26
C VAL A 228 -3.79 -7.47 0.64
N PRO A 229 -4.12 -7.75 1.92
CA PRO A 229 -5.51 -7.91 2.35
C PRO A 229 -6.35 -6.71 1.93
N VAL A 230 -7.47 -6.96 1.25
CA VAL A 230 -8.42 -5.91 0.87
C VAL A 230 -9.31 -5.64 2.09
N PRO A 231 -9.34 -4.41 2.62
CA PRO A 231 -10.27 -4.07 3.69
C PRO A 231 -11.73 -4.26 3.27
N THR A 232 -12.62 -4.51 4.23
CA THR A 232 -14.03 -4.76 3.98
C THR A 232 -14.68 -3.58 3.26
N LEU A 233 -15.19 -3.82 2.06
CA LEU A 233 -16.01 -2.89 1.29
C LEU A 233 -17.46 -2.97 1.77
N ARG A 234 -18.01 -1.83 2.17
CA ARG A 234 -19.44 -1.71 2.50
C ARG A 234 -20.18 -1.24 1.26
N LEU A 235 -20.72 -2.20 0.53
CA LEU A 235 -21.54 -1.93 -0.65
C LEU A 235 -22.95 -1.55 -0.24
N GLU A 236 -23.61 -0.77 -1.07
CA GLU A 236 -24.98 -0.38 -0.81
C GLU A 236 -25.95 -1.55 -1.01
N GLY A 237 -26.89 -1.72 -0.08
CA GLY A 237 -27.80 -2.87 -0.05
C GLY A 237 -27.19 -4.14 0.55
N ALA A 238 -25.93 -4.12 0.99
CA ALA A 238 -25.34 -5.22 1.73
C ALA A 238 -26.00 -5.41 3.10
N ALA A 239 -26.37 -6.64 3.44
CA ALA A 239 -26.93 -6.96 4.75
C ALA A 239 -25.90 -6.70 5.87
N ALA A 240 -26.37 -6.18 7.00
CA ALA A 240 -25.54 -6.01 8.19
C ALA A 240 -24.94 -7.36 8.63
N GLY A 241 -23.62 -7.45 8.75
CA GLY A 241 -22.94 -8.69 9.19
C GLY A 241 -22.43 -9.60 8.05
N ALA A 242 -22.32 -9.10 6.82
CA ALA A 242 -21.73 -9.80 5.70
C ALA A 242 -20.36 -10.45 6.01
N ARG A 243 -20.13 -11.65 5.45
CA ARG A 243 -18.99 -12.51 5.76
C ARG A 243 -17.80 -12.37 4.79
N SER A 244 -17.95 -11.66 3.67
CA SER A 244 -16.88 -11.45 2.67
C SER A 244 -16.25 -10.06 2.80
N PHE A 245 -15.02 -9.90 2.27
CA PHE A 245 -14.37 -8.58 2.15
C PHE A 245 -15.14 -7.62 1.22
N LEU A 246 -16.11 -8.11 0.44
CA LEU A 246 -16.93 -7.32 -0.47
C LEU A 246 -18.27 -6.88 0.14
N GLY A 247 -18.59 -7.27 1.38
CA GLY A 247 -19.91 -7.00 1.95
C GLY A 247 -21.08 -7.78 1.30
N VAL A 248 -20.83 -8.48 0.18
CA VAL A 248 -21.74 -9.39 -0.51
C VAL A 248 -20.94 -10.61 -1.02
N PRO A 249 -21.52 -11.82 -1.11
CA PRO A 249 -20.86 -12.91 -1.79
C PRO A 249 -20.73 -12.58 -3.30
N PRO A 250 -19.55 -12.75 -3.92
CA PRO A 250 -19.41 -12.62 -5.37
C PRO A 250 -20.31 -13.66 -6.07
N VAL A 251 -20.87 -13.29 -7.23
CA VAL A 251 -21.79 -14.16 -8.00
C VAL A 251 -21.19 -14.43 -9.37
N GLY A 252 -21.19 -15.70 -9.77
CA GLY A 252 -20.51 -16.24 -10.95
C GLY A 252 -19.23 -16.97 -10.56
N GLY A 253 -19.10 -18.25 -10.93
CA GLY A 253 -17.85 -19.02 -10.92
C GLY A 253 -17.12 -19.20 -9.58
N GLY A 254 -17.38 -20.31 -8.88
CA GLY A 254 -16.60 -20.79 -7.74
C GLY A 254 -17.17 -20.42 -6.38
N GLY A 255 -17.27 -21.39 -5.46
CA GLY A 255 -17.87 -21.21 -4.13
C GLY A 255 -17.11 -20.22 -3.24
N THR A 256 -17.42 -20.23 -1.94
CA THR A 256 -16.67 -19.43 -0.95
C THR A 256 -15.17 -19.72 -1.04
N GLY A 257 -14.37 -18.71 -1.37
CA GLY A 257 -12.91 -18.85 -1.54
C GLY A 257 -12.41 -18.88 -2.99
N ALA A 258 -13.26 -18.66 -3.99
CA ALA A 258 -12.81 -18.41 -5.36
C ALA A 258 -12.14 -17.02 -5.51
N PRO A 259 -11.17 -16.87 -6.42
CA PRO A 259 -10.64 -15.55 -6.75
C PRO A 259 -11.71 -14.68 -7.39
N VAL A 260 -11.61 -13.36 -7.19
CA VAL A 260 -12.58 -12.39 -7.67
C VAL A 260 -11.87 -11.28 -8.43
N TRP A 261 -12.38 -10.97 -9.61
CA TRP A 261 -12.09 -9.74 -10.33
C TRP A 261 -13.16 -8.69 -10.01
N VAL A 262 -12.73 -7.60 -9.39
CA VAL A 262 -13.60 -6.46 -9.05
C VAL A 262 -13.30 -5.33 -10.02
N SER A 263 -14.26 -4.97 -10.88
CA SER A 263 -14.14 -3.82 -11.79
C SER A 263 -14.88 -2.63 -11.25
N VAL A 264 -14.18 -1.51 -11.10
CA VAL A 264 -14.76 -0.21 -10.73
C VAL A 264 -15.01 0.56 -12.01
N TRP A 265 -16.27 0.92 -12.23
CA TRP A 265 -16.74 1.50 -13.49
C TRP A 265 -17.80 2.57 -13.25
N ALA A 266 -18.10 3.36 -14.28
CA ALA A 266 -19.16 4.37 -14.25
C ALA A 266 -19.94 4.38 -15.57
N GLY A 267 -21.23 4.72 -15.53
CA GLY A 267 -22.10 4.75 -16.70
C GLY A 267 -21.68 5.82 -17.71
N TRP A 268 -21.08 6.92 -17.26
CA TRP A 268 -20.58 8.00 -18.11
C TRP A 268 -19.16 7.74 -18.67
N CYS A 269 -18.48 6.68 -18.23
CA CYS A 269 -17.12 6.35 -18.63
C CYS A 269 -17.10 5.51 -19.92
N ALA A 270 -16.75 6.12 -21.05
CA ALA A 270 -16.71 5.43 -22.34
C ALA A 270 -15.77 4.19 -22.37
N PRO A 271 -14.54 4.24 -21.82
CA PRO A 271 -13.68 3.06 -21.74
C PRO A 271 -14.28 1.94 -20.87
N CYS A 272 -15.06 2.29 -19.84
CA CYS A 272 -15.74 1.34 -18.97
C CYS A 272 -16.85 0.59 -19.71
N ARG A 273 -17.64 1.28 -20.54
CA ARG A 273 -18.66 0.64 -21.39
C ARG A 273 -18.05 -0.41 -22.33
N ALA A 274 -16.92 -0.06 -22.94
CA ALA A 274 -16.19 -0.98 -23.81
C ALA A 274 -15.64 -2.19 -23.03
N GLU A 275 -15.08 -1.98 -21.83
CA GLU A 275 -14.63 -3.06 -20.95
C GLU A 275 -15.78 -4.01 -20.60
N LEU A 276 -16.90 -3.49 -20.10
CA LEU A 276 -18.04 -4.32 -19.71
C LEU A 276 -18.59 -5.14 -20.89
N GLY A 277 -18.68 -4.56 -22.09
CA GLY A 277 -19.11 -5.29 -23.28
C GLY A 277 -18.20 -6.48 -23.61
N GLU A 278 -16.88 -6.31 -23.52
CA GLU A 278 -15.91 -7.39 -23.75
C GLU A 278 -16.04 -8.51 -22.71
N TRP A 279 -16.27 -8.14 -21.44
CA TRP A 279 -16.45 -9.08 -20.35
C TRP A 279 -17.76 -9.86 -20.43
N ALA A 280 -18.88 -9.20 -20.78
CA ALA A 280 -20.16 -9.87 -21.01
C ALA A 280 -20.04 -10.96 -22.09
N GLY A 281 -19.36 -10.66 -23.20
CA GLY A 281 -19.08 -11.63 -24.26
C GLY A 281 -18.16 -12.80 -23.87
N ALA A 282 -17.46 -12.70 -22.74
CA ALA A 282 -16.52 -13.73 -22.25
C ALA A 282 -17.08 -14.61 -21.12
N ALA A 283 -18.36 -14.48 -20.77
CA ALA A 283 -19.01 -15.13 -19.61
C ALA A 283 -18.66 -16.62 -19.43
N ARG A 284 -18.82 -17.44 -20.47
CA ARG A 284 -18.54 -18.88 -20.40
C ARG A 284 -17.08 -19.18 -20.07
N ARG A 285 -16.12 -18.42 -20.62
CA ARG A 285 -14.69 -18.62 -20.36
C ARG A 285 -14.34 -18.26 -18.92
N VAL A 286 -14.95 -17.17 -18.42
CA VAL A 286 -14.76 -16.72 -17.03
C VAL A 286 -15.31 -17.75 -16.04
N GLU A 287 -16.50 -18.28 -16.30
CA GLU A 287 -17.11 -19.32 -15.48
C GLU A 287 -16.29 -20.61 -15.45
N GLN A 288 -15.82 -21.07 -16.62
CA GLN A 288 -14.95 -22.25 -16.74
C GLN A 288 -13.62 -22.10 -15.98
N ALA A 289 -13.11 -20.88 -15.88
CA ALA A 289 -11.89 -20.57 -15.15
C ALA A 289 -12.10 -20.45 -13.63
N GLY A 290 -13.34 -20.52 -13.14
CA GLY A 290 -13.66 -20.39 -11.71
C GLY A 290 -13.36 -19.00 -11.14
N LEU A 291 -13.43 -17.95 -11.98
CA LEU A 291 -13.22 -16.57 -11.58
C LEU A 291 -14.56 -15.90 -11.23
N GLY A 292 -14.68 -15.41 -10.00
CA GLY A 292 -15.74 -14.51 -9.60
C GLY A 292 -15.61 -13.14 -10.25
N VAL A 293 -16.73 -12.54 -10.65
CA VAL A 293 -16.75 -11.19 -11.22
C VAL A 293 -17.73 -10.30 -10.46
N LEU A 294 -17.25 -9.12 -10.07
CA LEU A 294 -18.06 -8.07 -9.49
C LEU A 294 -17.88 -6.76 -10.25
N ALA A 295 -18.93 -6.35 -10.97
CA ALA A 295 -19.04 -5.01 -11.53
C ALA A 295 -19.50 -4.02 -10.45
N LEU A 296 -18.57 -3.22 -9.96
CA LEU A 296 -18.75 -2.24 -8.90
C LEU A 296 -18.94 -0.83 -9.47
N CYS A 297 -20.19 -0.38 -9.49
CA CYS A 297 -20.55 0.91 -10.07
C CYS A 297 -20.21 2.07 -9.12
N ALA A 298 -19.50 3.07 -9.67
CA ALA A 298 -19.09 4.31 -9.00
C ALA A 298 -20.05 5.48 -9.25
N ASP A 299 -21.13 5.28 -10.00
CA ASP A 299 -22.14 6.32 -10.26
C ASP A 299 -22.84 6.75 -8.95
N GLU A 300 -22.99 8.06 -8.81
CA GLU A 300 -23.80 8.67 -7.76
C GLU A 300 -25.29 8.34 -7.96
N GLU A 301 -26.09 8.42 -6.89
CA GLU A 301 -27.52 8.05 -6.89
C GLU A 301 -28.29 8.59 -8.09
N ALA A 302 -28.09 9.88 -8.42
CA ALA A 302 -28.77 10.55 -9.52
C ALA A 302 -28.48 9.93 -10.90
N THR A 303 -27.32 9.30 -11.08
CA THR A 303 -26.86 8.75 -12.36
C THR A 303 -27.05 7.24 -12.49
N ARG A 304 -27.52 6.55 -11.43
CA ARG A 304 -27.64 5.08 -11.40
C ARG A 304 -28.61 4.51 -12.41
N GLY A 305 -29.62 5.27 -12.84
CA GLY A 305 -30.56 4.84 -13.86
C GLY A 305 -29.84 4.46 -15.16
N GLY A 306 -28.87 5.28 -15.58
CA GLY A 306 -28.06 5.02 -16.79
C GLY A 306 -27.14 3.81 -16.63
N ALA A 307 -26.55 3.62 -15.45
CA ALA A 307 -25.75 2.43 -15.14
C ALA A 307 -26.57 1.14 -15.18
N ARG A 308 -27.79 1.15 -14.61
CA ARG A 308 -28.69 -0.03 -14.65
C ARG A 308 -29.07 -0.36 -16.09
N ALA A 309 -29.49 0.64 -16.86
CA ALA A 309 -29.84 0.46 -18.27
C ALA A 309 -28.69 -0.13 -19.09
N LEU A 310 -27.44 0.31 -18.86
CA LEU A 310 -26.27 -0.28 -19.52
C LEU A 310 -26.08 -1.76 -19.17
N LEU A 311 -26.18 -2.13 -17.90
CA LEU A 311 -26.02 -3.54 -17.51
C LEU A 311 -27.15 -4.41 -18.07
N ASP A 312 -28.36 -3.87 -18.15
CA ASP A 312 -29.51 -4.57 -18.71
C ASP A 312 -29.37 -4.71 -20.25
N GLU A 313 -28.84 -3.69 -20.94
CA GLU A 313 -28.51 -3.74 -22.38
C GLU A 313 -27.46 -4.82 -22.69
N LEU A 314 -26.46 -4.96 -21.81
CA LEU A 314 -25.39 -5.94 -21.95
C LEU A 314 -25.79 -7.36 -21.54
N ASP A 315 -27.03 -7.57 -21.06
CA ASP A 315 -27.47 -8.81 -20.41
C ASP A 315 -26.43 -9.30 -19.39
N TRP A 316 -26.01 -8.39 -18.50
CA TRP A 316 -24.81 -8.56 -17.69
C TRP A 316 -24.87 -9.85 -16.85
N PRO A 317 -23.98 -10.84 -17.11
CA PRO A 317 -24.15 -12.19 -16.57
C PRO A 317 -23.49 -12.41 -15.20
N PHE A 318 -22.90 -11.36 -14.62
CA PHE A 318 -22.09 -11.46 -13.39
C PHE A 318 -22.67 -10.64 -12.23
N GLY A 319 -22.03 -10.76 -11.06
CA GLY A 319 -22.35 -9.91 -9.91
C GLY A 319 -22.26 -8.41 -10.23
N ARG A 320 -23.23 -7.65 -9.71
CA ARG A 320 -23.27 -6.18 -9.81
C ARG A 320 -23.58 -5.56 -8.45
N ALA A 321 -22.94 -4.44 -8.14
CA ALA A 321 -23.20 -3.68 -6.93
C ALA A 321 -22.92 -2.19 -7.12
N PHE A 322 -23.50 -1.34 -6.26
CA PHE A 322 -23.14 0.06 -6.15
C PHE A 322 -22.15 0.24 -5.01
N ALA A 323 -21.05 0.94 -5.28
CA ALA A 323 -19.97 1.12 -4.31
C ALA A 323 -20.39 1.99 -3.12
N GLY A 324 -21.05 3.11 -3.40
CA GLY A 324 -21.19 4.20 -2.43
C GLY A 324 -19.84 4.86 -2.09
N ALA A 325 -19.89 6.01 -1.44
CA ALA A 325 -18.69 6.81 -1.14
C ALA A 325 -17.68 6.04 -0.26
N ALA A 326 -18.17 5.30 0.74
CA ALA A 326 -17.30 4.60 1.69
C ALA A 326 -16.46 3.48 1.04
N ALA A 327 -17.02 2.71 0.10
CA ALA A 327 -16.26 1.67 -0.59
C ALA A 327 -15.27 2.27 -1.59
N LEU A 328 -15.67 3.34 -2.31
CA LEU A 328 -14.77 4.06 -3.22
C LEU A 328 -13.59 4.67 -2.47
N ASP A 329 -13.82 5.27 -1.29
CA ASP A 329 -12.73 5.81 -0.44
C ASP A 329 -11.75 4.71 0.00
N VAL A 330 -12.24 3.50 0.29
CA VAL A 330 -11.36 2.38 0.65
C VAL A 330 -10.47 1.98 -0.53
N LEU A 331 -11.04 1.85 -1.74
CA LEU A 331 -10.28 1.52 -2.95
C LEU A 331 -9.35 2.67 -3.37
N ASP A 332 -9.76 3.92 -3.16
CA ASP A 332 -8.95 5.13 -3.37
C ASP A 332 -7.70 5.10 -2.48
N VAL A 333 -7.87 4.81 -1.20
CA VAL A 333 -6.73 4.72 -0.28
C VAL A 333 -5.88 3.48 -0.57
N LEU A 334 -6.48 2.33 -0.88
CA LEU A 334 -5.76 1.10 -1.14
C LEU A 334 -4.82 1.24 -2.35
N HIS A 335 -5.35 1.66 -3.52
CA HIS A 335 -4.52 1.80 -4.72
C HIS A 335 -3.41 2.86 -4.51
N GLY A 336 -3.74 3.99 -3.88
CA GLY A 336 -2.77 5.04 -3.58
C GLY A 336 -1.70 4.59 -2.57
N ALA A 337 -2.05 3.76 -1.60
CA ALA A 337 -1.11 3.20 -0.64
C ALA A 337 -0.16 2.18 -1.30
N VAL A 338 -0.67 1.33 -2.18
CA VAL A 338 0.10 0.33 -2.91
C VAL A 338 1.10 0.98 -3.89
N LEU A 339 0.66 2.02 -4.60
CA LEU A 339 1.48 2.70 -5.60
C LEU A 339 2.32 3.86 -5.04
N ASP A 340 2.18 4.13 -3.75
CA ASP A 340 2.73 5.30 -3.08
C ASP A 340 2.39 6.64 -3.75
N ARG A 341 1.12 6.77 -4.18
CA ARG A 341 0.58 7.94 -4.87
C ARG A 341 -0.65 8.50 -4.15
N GLU A 342 -0.93 9.76 -4.39
CA GLU A 342 -2.15 10.44 -3.99
C GLU A 342 -2.87 10.91 -5.25
N GLY A 343 -4.13 10.51 -5.38
CA GLY A 343 -4.96 10.80 -6.54
C GLY A 343 -6.24 10.02 -6.43
N ARG A 344 -7.25 10.41 -7.21
CA ARG A 344 -8.49 9.65 -7.31
C ARG A 344 -8.24 8.37 -8.11
N LEU A 345 -8.85 7.27 -7.69
CA LEU A 345 -8.89 6.02 -8.46
C LEU A 345 -9.39 6.31 -9.90
N PRO A 346 -8.60 6.03 -10.95
CA PRO A 346 -9.03 6.27 -12.32
C PRO A 346 -10.10 5.26 -12.75
N LEU A 347 -10.90 5.59 -13.76
CA LEU A 347 -11.91 4.67 -14.30
C LEU A 347 -11.61 4.31 -15.78
N PRO A 348 -11.76 3.04 -16.18
CA PRO A 348 -11.96 1.89 -15.31
C PRO A 348 -10.70 1.58 -14.49
N SER A 349 -10.88 1.00 -13.33
CA SER A 349 -9.81 0.33 -12.58
C SER A 349 -10.34 -1.00 -12.08
N SER A 350 -9.49 -2.02 -12.04
CA SER A 350 -9.91 -3.32 -11.55
C SER A 350 -8.85 -4.01 -10.69
N PHE A 351 -9.34 -4.93 -9.86
CA PHE A 351 -8.58 -5.57 -8.79
C PHE A 351 -8.76 -7.07 -8.92
N LEU A 352 -7.66 -7.82 -9.14
CA LEU A 352 -7.68 -9.28 -9.01
C LEU A 352 -7.34 -9.65 -7.57
N VAL A 353 -8.32 -10.23 -6.89
CA VAL A 353 -8.27 -10.61 -5.48
C VAL A 353 -8.30 -12.13 -5.38
N ASP A 354 -7.43 -12.72 -4.57
CA ASP A 354 -7.42 -14.16 -4.37
C ASP A 354 -8.58 -14.64 -3.47
N GLY A 355 -8.70 -15.96 -3.32
CA GLY A 355 -9.71 -16.60 -2.47
C GLY A 355 -9.66 -16.21 -0.99
N ALA A 356 -8.53 -15.69 -0.52
CA ALA A 356 -8.34 -15.21 0.84
C ALA A 356 -8.69 -13.72 1.00
N GLY A 357 -9.15 -13.05 -0.06
CA GLY A 357 -9.47 -11.62 -0.03
C GLY A 357 -8.24 -10.73 -0.12
N ARG A 358 -7.13 -11.20 -0.71
CA ARG A 358 -5.90 -10.41 -0.87
C ARG A 358 -5.73 -9.95 -2.32
N LEU A 359 -5.53 -8.65 -2.50
CA LEU A 359 -5.18 -8.02 -3.77
C LEU A 359 -3.85 -8.58 -4.27
N CYS A 360 -3.87 -9.10 -5.49
CA CYS A 360 -2.71 -9.70 -6.14
C CYS A 360 -2.26 -8.92 -7.38
N VAL A 361 -3.21 -8.39 -8.15
CA VAL A 361 -2.94 -7.59 -9.35
C VAL A 361 -3.88 -6.39 -9.40
N LEU A 362 -3.33 -5.21 -9.69
CA LEU A 362 -4.06 -3.98 -9.93
C LEU A 362 -3.98 -3.62 -11.42
N TYR A 363 -5.11 -3.27 -12.01
CA TYR A 363 -5.20 -2.79 -13.39
C TYR A 363 -5.76 -1.37 -13.37
N LEU A 364 -5.01 -0.40 -13.89
CA LEU A 364 -5.47 0.98 -14.08
C LEU A 364 -5.72 1.23 -15.56
N GLY A 365 -6.97 1.38 -15.97
CA GLY A 365 -7.41 1.41 -17.37
C GLY A 365 -8.05 0.08 -17.80
N ARG A 366 -8.44 0.01 -19.08
CA ARG A 366 -9.21 -1.12 -19.64
C ARG A 366 -8.39 -2.40 -19.72
N VAL A 367 -8.90 -3.50 -19.15
CA VAL A 367 -8.25 -4.82 -19.19
C VAL A 367 -9.15 -5.88 -19.84
N SER A 368 -8.56 -6.71 -20.71
CA SER A 368 -9.29 -7.80 -21.38
C SER A 368 -9.49 -9.00 -20.44
N PRO A 369 -10.58 -9.77 -20.61
CA PRO A 369 -10.79 -11.02 -19.87
C PRO A 369 -9.61 -11.98 -20.04
N THR A 370 -9.04 -12.09 -21.25
CA THR A 370 -7.90 -12.97 -21.51
C THR A 370 -6.68 -12.62 -20.66
N ALA A 371 -6.38 -11.33 -20.47
CA ALA A 371 -5.26 -10.91 -19.64
C ALA A 371 -5.48 -11.26 -18.15
N VAL A 372 -6.69 -11.02 -17.63
CA VAL A 372 -7.00 -11.35 -16.23
C VAL A 372 -7.03 -12.86 -15.98
N LEU A 373 -7.54 -13.64 -16.94
CA LEU A 373 -7.55 -15.10 -16.84
C LEU A 373 -6.15 -15.69 -16.84
N ALA A 374 -5.21 -15.13 -17.62
CA ALA A 374 -3.80 -15.52 -17.57
C ALA A 374 -3.18 -15.24 -16.18
N ASP A 375 -3.61 -14.16 -15.54
CA ASP A 375 -3.11 -13.74 -14.23
C ASP A 375 -3.61 -14.60 -13.06
N LEU A 376 -4.57 -15.50 -13.29
CA LEU A 376 -4.97 -16.50 -12.29
C LEU A 376 -3.79 -17.40 -11.89
N ALA A 377 -2.88 -17.69 -12.83
CA ALA A 377 -1.67 -18.47 -12.55
C ALA A 377 -0.75 -17.80 -11.52
N LEU A 378 -0.88 -16.48 -11.30
CA LEU A 378 -0.08 -15.75 -10.31
C LEU A 378 -0.55 -16.00 -8.87
N LEU A 379 -1.80 -16.42 -8.68
CA LEU A 379 -2.43 -16.48 -7.37
C LEU A 379 -1.82 -17.56 -6.46
N ASP A 380 -1.32 -18.64 -7.07
CA ASP A 380 -0.74 -19.79 -6.38
C ASP A 380 0.80 -19.79 -6.36
N LEU A 381 1.44 -18.74 -6.90
CA LEU A 381 2.90 -18.63 -6.86
C LEU A 381 3.42 -18.48 -5.44
N ASP A 382 4.53 -19.16 -5.16
CA ASP A 382 5.31 -18.91 -3.97
C ASP A 382 5.84 -17.45 -3.93
N PRO A 383 6.25 -16.93 -2.75
CA PRO A 383 6.67 -15.54 -2.62
C PRO A 383 7.86 -15.15 -3.53
N ALA A 384 8.76 -16.08 -3.86
CA ALA A 384 9.91 -15.78 -4.72
C ALA A 384 9.48 -15.69 -6.19
N ALA A 385 8.74 -16.67 -6.69
CA ALA A 385 8.21 -16.67 -8.05
C ALA A 385 7.27 -15.47 -8.28
N ARG A 386 6.46 -15.10 -7.29
CA ARG A 386 5.61 -13.90 -7.36
C ARG A 386 6.41 -12.61 -7.44
N ARG A 387 7.47 -12.49 -6.65
CA ARG A 387 8.37 -11.32 -6.71
C ARG A 387 9.00 -11.19 -8.09
N ASP A 388 9.40 -12.31 -8.69
CA ASP A 388 9.97 -12.32 -10.05
C ASP A 388 8.94 -11.90 -11.10
N ALA A 389 7.68 -12.34 -10.96
CA ALA A 389 6.57 -11.91 -11.82
C ALA A 389 6.17 -10.44 -11.64
N ALA A 390 6.52 -9.82 -10.51
CA ALA A 390 6.20 -8.43 -10.19
C ALA A 390 7.19 -7.41 -10.79
N VAL A 391 8.30 -7.85 -11.37
CA VAL A 391 9.29 -6.98 -12.02
C VAL A 391 9.32 -7.19 -13.53
N PRO A 392 9.53 -6.13 -14.33
CA PRO A 392 9.51 -6.23 -15.79
C PRO A 392 10.82 -6.77 -16.40
N PHE A 393 11.80 -7.14 -15.56
CA PHE A 393 13.12 -7.62 -16.00
C PHE A 393 13.61 -8.76 -15.11
N ALA A 394 14.37 -9.68 -15.70
CA ALA A 394 15.05 -10.73 -14.96
C ALA A 394 16.18 -10.14 -14.08
N GLY A 395 16.46 -10.76 -12.95
CA GLY A 395 17.50 -10.28 -12.05
C GLY A 395 17.87 -11.26 -10.95
N ARG A 396 18.88 -10.89 -10.16
CA ARG A 396 19.28 -11.60 -8.95
C ARG A 396 18.86 -10.79 -7.73
N TRP A 397 18.19 -11.45 -6.79
CA TRP A 397 17.78 -10.84 -5.54
C TRP A 397 18.80 -11.10 -4.43
N PHE A 398 19.12 -10.07 -3.66
CA PHE A 398 20.03 -10.14 -2.50
C PHE A 398 19.28 -10.15 -1.15
N SER A 399 17.96 -10.06 -1.19
CA SER A 399 17.06 -10.16 -0.03
C SER A 399 16.02 -11.26 -0.26
N PRO A 400 15.44 -11.83 0.81
CA PRO A 400 14.24 -12.68 0.67
C PRO A 400 13.04 -11.85 0.17
N PRO A 401 11.98 -12.49 -0.34
CA PRO A 401 10.74 -11.81 -0.70
C PRO A 401 10.19 -10.99 0.46
N GLY A 402 9.82 -9.73 0.18
CA GLY A 402 9.24 -8.83 1.16
C GLY A 402 7.80 -9.21 1.52
N ARG A 403 7.32 -8.68 2.65
CA ARG A 403 5.91 -8.72 3.03
C ARG A 403 5.25 -7.37 2.72
N ALA A 404 3.94 -7.36 2.52
CA ALA A 404 3.19 -6.12 2.39
C ALA A 404 3.38 -5.26 3.67
N PRO A 405 3.71 -3.97 3.56
CA PRO A 405 3.93 -3.09 4.72
C PRO A 405 2.57 -2.64 5.30
N LEU A 406 1.82 -3.56 5.90
CA LEU A 406 0.44 -3.33 6.31
C LEU A 406 0.27 -2.19 7.33
N ALA A 407 1.26 -1.97 8.21
CA ALA A 407 1.28 -0.82 9.13
C ALA A 407 1.35 0.53 8.38
N TYR A 408 2.12 0.59 7.29
CA TYR A 408 2.18 1.78 6.43
C TYR A 408 0.83 2.05 5.77
N TYR A 409 0.21 1.00 5.22
CA TYR A 409 -1.11 1.11 4.60
C TYR A 409 -2.17 1.53 5.62
N ALA A 410 -2.21 0.93 6.81
CA ALA A 410 -3.11 1.33 7.89
C ALA A 410 -2.98 2.82 8.26
N GLY A 411 -1.75 3.34 8.31
CA GLY A 411 -1.51 4.77 8.51
C GLY A 411 -2.14 5.66 7.44
N ARG A 412 -2.21 5.21 6.18
CA ARG A 412 -2.89 5.93 5.08
C ARG A 412 -4.41 5.96 5.30
N PHE A 413 -5.00 4.82 5.66
CA PHE A 413 -6.43 4.73 5.99
C PHE A 413 -6.82 5.62 7.17
N ARG A 414 -6.02 5.62 8.24
CA ARG A 414 -6.27 6.45 9.44
C ARG A 414 -6.30 7.94 9.11
N ARG A 415 -5.41 8.42 8.24
CA ARG A 415 -5.36 9.82 7.81
C ARG A 415 -6.60 10.26 7.00
N ARG A 416 -7.31 9.32 6.39
CA ARG A 416 -8.57 9.57 5.68
C ARG A 416 -9.81 9.29 6.55
N GLY A 417 -9.63 9.06 7.86
CA GLY A 417 -10.73 8.76 8.78
C GLY A 417 -11.29 7.34 8.67
N LEU A 418 -10.68 6.48 7.86
CA LEU A 418 -11.10 5.09 7.63
C LEU A 418 -10.53 4.16 8.71
N SER A 419 -10.90 4.40 9.97
CA SER A 419 -10.35 3.72 11.14
C SER A 419 -10.57 2.21 11.15
N VAL A 420 -11.70 1.75 10.59
CA VAL A 420 -12.02 0.33 10.43
C VAL A 420 -11.03 -0.36 9.49
N ALA A 421 -10.89 0.15 8.27
CA ALA A 421 -9.99 -0.42 7.27
C ALA A 421 -8.53 -0.37 7.73
N ALA A 422 -8.13 0.73 8.39
CA ALA A 422 -6.80 0.82 9.00
C ALA A 422 -6.55 -0.32 10.00
N ARG A 423 -7.54 -0.59 10.87
CA ARG A 423 -7.43 -1.62 11.89
C ARG A 423 -7.42 -3.03 11.29
N GLU A 424 -8.22 -3.30 10.26
CA GLU A 424 -8.19 -4.60 9.56
C GLU A 424 -6.79 -4.92 9.02
N LEU A 425 -6.11 -3.93 8.44
CA LEU A 425 -4.74 -4.08 7.95
C LEU A 425 -3.71 -4.24 9.07
N GLU A 426 -3.82 -3.48 10.15
CA GLU A 426 -2.97 -3.64 11.34
C GLU A 426 -3.04 -5.06 11.87
N LEU A 427 -4.24 -5.61 11.94
CA LEU A 427 -4.48 -6.91 12.53
C LEU A 427 -4.08 -8.05 11.59
N ALA A 428 -4.29 -7.92 10.28
CA ALA A 428 -3.69 -8.83 9.30
C ALA A 428 -2.15 -8.83 9.38
N GLY A 429 -1.54 -7.68 9.70
CA GLY A 429 -0.10 -7.58 10.00
C GLY A 429 0.31 -8.34 11.26
N MET A 430 -0.56 -8.34 12.28
CA MET A 430 -0.35 -9.06 13.53
C MET A 430 -0.53 -10.58 13.38
N GLU A 431 -1.50 -11.07 12.60
CA GLU A 431 -1.66 -12.51 12.31
C GLU A 431 -0.40 -13.08 11.63
N VAL A 432 0.25 -12.26 10.80
CA VAL A 432 1.51 -12.61 10.12
C VAL A 432 2.74 -12.55 11.07
N SER A 433 2.60 -11.93 12.25
CA SER A 433 3.69 -11.76 13.23
C SER A 433 3.50 -12.49 14.57
N ALA A 434 2.29 -12.87 14.96
CA ALA A 434 1.96 -13.38 16.30
C ALA A 434 1.69 -14.90 16.29
N GLY A 435 2.17 -15.59 17.33
CA GLY A 435 2.20 -17.05 17.44
C GLY A 435 0.88 -17.77 17.79
N SER A 436 -0.27 -17.07 17.96
CA SER A 436 -1.58 -17.71 18.15
C SER A 436 -2.72 -16.92 17.46
N PRO A 437 -3.40 -17.51 16.45
CA PRO A 437 -4.52 -16.85 15.76
C PRO A 437 -5.73 -16.51 16.65
N GLY A 438 -5.89 -17.20 17.79
CA GLY A 438 -6.99 -16.96 18.75
C GLY A 438 -6.89 -15.61 19.46
N ASP A 439 -5.70 -15.26 19.94
CA ASP A 439 -5.44 -13.99 20.65
C ASP A 439 -5.69 -12.79 19.76
N VAL A 440 -5.33 -12.91 18.47
CA VAL A 440 -5.57 -11.83 17.51
C VAL A 440 -7.07 -11.58 17.37
N HIS A 441 -7.87 -12.62 17.19
CA HIS A 441 -9.33 -12.53 17.12
C HIS A 441 -9.98 -11.94 18.37
N VAL A 442 -9.43 -12.16 19.56
CA VAL A 442 -9.88 -11.45 20.78
C VAL A 442 -9.58 -9.95 20.68
N GLN A 443 -8.38 -9.55 20.23
CA GLN A 443 -8.05 -8.13 20.06
C GLN A 443 -8.95 -7.47 19.00
N PHE A 444 -9.26 -8.17 17.88
CA PHE A 444 -10.25 -7.73 16.89
C PHE A 444 -11.61 -7.44 17.54
N GLY A 445 -12.14 -8.40 18.29
CA GLY A 445 -13.46 -8.30 18.92
C GLY A 445 -13.55 -7.08 19.85
N ARG A 446 -12.51 -6.85 20.67
CA ARG A 446 -12.45 -5.71 21.60
C ARG A 446 -12.47 -4.36 20.87
N VAL A 447 -11.77 -4.23 19.74
CA VAL A 447 -11.78 -2.98 18.97
C VAL A 447 -13.13 -2.72 18.33
N MET A 448 -13.76 -3.75 17.75
CA MET A 448 -15.10 -3.62 17.16
C MET A 448 -16.15 -3.26 18.22
N ALA A 449 -16.05 -3.84 19.42
CA ALA A 449 -16.94 -3.53 20.54
C ALA A 449 -16.82 -2.05 20.97
N ARG A 450 -15.60 -1.52 21.09
CA ARG A 450 -15.36 -0.09 21.41
C ARG A 450 -15.89 0.86 20.33
N ALA A 451 -15.93 0.41 19.08
CA ALA A 451 -16.50 1.16 17.96
C ALA A 451 -18.03 1.01 17.83
N GLY A 452 -18.70 0.36 18.79
CA GLY A 452 -20.15 0.11 18.76
C GLY A 452 -20.59 -0.96 17.75
N ARG A 453 -19.67 -1.64 17.07
CA ARG A 453 -19.94 -2.68 16.06
C ARG A 453 -20.12 -4.04 16.74
N LEU A 454 -21.17 -4.16 17.54
CA LEU A 454 -21.37 -5.29 18.46
C LEU A 454 -21.48 -6.65 17.76
N GLU A 455 -22.20 -6.77 16.63
CA GLU A 455 -22.34 -8.07 15.96
C GLU A 455 -21.01 -8.54 15.33
N GLU A 456 -20.18 -7.59 14.91
CA GLU A 456 -18.87 -7.89 14.34
C GLU A 456 -17.88 -8.28 15.43
N ALA A 457 -17.95 -7.63 16.59
CA ALA A 457 -17.21 -8.02 17.77
C ALA A 457 -17.53 -9.47 18.18
N ALA A 458 -18.82 -9.83 18.24
CA ALA A 458 -19.26 -11.17 18.58
C ALA A 458 -18.70 -12.25 17.61
N ARG A 459 -18.64 -11.95 16.31
CA ARG A 459 -18.06 -12.87 15.32
C ARG A 459 -16.58 -13.11 15.53
N HIS A 460 -15.81 -12.07 15.86
CA HIS A 460 -14.39 -12.23 16.14
C HIS A 460 -14.14 -13.06 17.40
N PHE A 461 -14.92 -12.84 18.46
CA PHE A 461 -14.85 -13.71 19.64
C PHE A 461 -15.25 -15.16 19.33
N ALA A 462 -16.28 -15.37 18.50
CA ALA A 462 -16.65 -16.72 18.05
C ALA A 462 -15.54 -17.41 17.23
N ARG A 463 -14.79 -16.65 16.41
CA ARG A 463 -13.62 -17.18 15.69
C ARG A 463 -12.46 -17.48 16.63
N ALA A 464 -12.20 -16.64 17.62
CA ALA A 464 -11.22 -16.94 18.67
C ALA A 464 -11.57 -18.26 19.39
N ILE A 465 -12.85 -18.47 19.72
CA ILE A 465 -13.36 -19.71 20.33
C ILE A 465 -13.26 -20.90 19.37
N ALA A 466 -13.46 -20.70 18.07
CA ALA A 466 -13.32 -21.79 17.10
C ALA A 466 -11.85 -22.24 16.93
N VAL A 467 -10.91 -21.30 17.04
CA VAL A 467 -9.47 -21.58 16.99
C VAL A 467 -8.97 -22.20 18.30
N ASP A 468 -9.36 -21.60 19.43
CA ASP A 468 -9.07 -22.10 20.76
C ASP A 468 -10.37 -22.16 21.59
N PRO A 469 -11.02 -23.34 21.67
CA PRO A 469 -12.23 -23.52 22.47
C PRO A 469 -12.05 -23.24 23.96
N ARG A 470 -10.80 -23.26 24.46
CA ARG A 470 -10.43 -22.99 25.85
C ARG A 470 -9.97 -21.55 26.09
N HIS A 471 -10.20 -20.66 25.13
CA HIS A 471 -9.82 -19.26 25.24
C HIS A 471 -10.75 -18.48 26.18
N PHE A 472 -10.34 -18.33 27.44
CA PHE A 472 -11.11 -17.66 28.49
C PHE A 472 -11.61 -16.26 28.08
N ASP A 473 -10.70 -15.40 27.61
CA ASP A 473 -11.02 -14.02 27.23
C ASP A 473 -12.03 -13.93 26.08
N ALA A 474 -12.00 -14.86 25.13
CA ALA A 474 -12.94 -14.87 24.01
C ALA A 474 -14.38 -15.16 24.48
N HIS A 475 -14.56 -16.14 25.36
CA HIS A 475 -15.87 -16.45 25.97
C HIS A 475 -16.37 -15.29 26.85
N LYS A 476 -15.49 -14.72 27.68
CA LYS A 476 -15.83 -13.59 28.55
C LYS A 476 -16.26 -12.37 27.74
N ASP A 477 -15.48 -11.97 26.75
CA ASP A 477 -15.76 -10.76 25.97
C ASP A 477 -16.93 -10.95 25.00
N LEU A 478 -17.20 -12.17 24.52
CA LEU A 478 -18.46 -12.51 23.84
C LEU A 478 -19.67 -12.31 24.76
N GLY A 479 -19.57 -12.71 26.04
CA GLY A 479 -20.60 -12.45 27.04
C GLY A 479 -20.90 -10.97 27.20
N ILE A 480 -19.86 -10.13 27.27
CA ILE A 480 -19.99 -8.67 27.38
C ILE A 480 -20.72 -8.10 26.16
N VAL A 481 -20.30 -8.50 24.95
CA VAL A 481 -20.92 -8.02 23.72
C VAL A 481 -22.38 -8.46 23.60
N ARG A 482 -22.69 -9.73 23.90
CA ARG A 482 -24.09 -10.23 23.86
C ARG A 482 -24.97 -9.53 24.89
N HIS A 483 -24.44 -9.16 26.06
CA HIS A 483 -25.17 -8.35 27.04
C HIS A 483 -25.50 -6.96 26.47
N ALA A 484 -24.51 -6.27 25.87
CA ALA A 484 -24.72 -4.97 25.24
C ALA A 484 -25.76 -5.01 24.11
N GLN A 485 -25.89 -6.16 23.43
CA GLN A 485 -26.92 -6.42 22.41
C GLN A 485 -28.29 -6.83 22.97
N ARG A 486 -28.46 -6.88 24.30
CA ARG A 486 -29.69 -7.35 24.98
C ARG A 486 -30.01 -8.83 24.71
N ARG A 487 -29.03 -9.62 24.27
CA ARG A 487 -29.14 -11.08 24.06
C ARG A 487 -28.74 -11.81 25.34
N LEU A 488 -29.60 -11.70 26.35
CA LEU A 488 -29.29 -12.05 27.75
C LEU A 488 -28.99 -13.55 27.96
N SER A 489 -29.75 -14.44 27.32
CA SER A 489 -29.54 -15.90 27.40
C SER A 489 -28.18 -16.33 26.84
N GLU A 490 -27.79 -15.77 25.68
CA GLU A 490 -26.50 -16.04 25.04
C GLU A 490 -25.33 -15.44 25.83
N SER A 491 -25.53 -14.27 26.44
CA SER A 491 -24.55 -13.65 27.33
C SER A 491 -24.27 -14.52 28.55
N ALA A 492 -25.33 -15.02 29.21
CA ALA A 492 -25.21 -15.93 30.34
C ALA A 492 -24.51 -17.26 29.95
N ALA A 493 -24.82 -17.81 28.77
CA ALA A 493 -24.15 -19.00 28.26
C ALA A 493 -22.64 -18.79 28.04
N ALA A 494 -22.26 -17.66 27.42
CA ALA A 494 -20.86 -17.31 27.18
C ALA A 494 -20.09 -17.08 28.50
N TYR A 495 -20.69 -16.42 29.50
CA TYR A 495 -20.07 -16.28 30.82
C TYR A 495 -19.93 -17.60 31.56
N ARG A 496 -20.92 -18.51 31.49
CA ARG A 496 -20.78 -19.86 32.05
C ARG A 496 -19.65 -20.64 31.38
N ALA A 497 -19.48 -20.52 30.06
CA ALA A 497 -18.37 -21.13 29.34
C ALA A 497 -17.00 -20.56 29.80
N ALA A 498 -16.90 -19.23 29.99
CA ALA A 498 -15.70 -18.62 30.56
C ALA A 498 -15.42 -19.11 31.99
N LEU A 499 -16.45 -19.21 32.84
CA LEU A 499 -16.33 -19.68 34.22
C LEU A 499 -16.02 -21.18 34.33
N ALA A 500 -16.38 -21.99 33.34
CA ALA A 500 -15.93 -23.38 33.27
C ALA A 500 -14.39 -23.49 33.09
N LEU A 501 -13.77 -22.47 32.50
CA LEU A 501 -12.32 -22.40 32.29
C LEU A 501 -11.58 -21.73 33.47
N ALA A 502 -12.18 -20.71 34.07
CA ALA A 502 -11.66 -20.05 35.28
C ALA A 502 -12.79 -19.86 36.32
N PRO A 503 -13.04 -20.90 37.15
CA PRO A 503 -14.15 -20.90 38.12
C PRO A 503 -14.03 -19.87 39.24
N ASP A 504 -12.84 -19.33 39.47
CA ASP A 504 -12.49 -18.37 40.52
C ASP A 504 -12.51 -16.91 40.03
N HIS A 505 -12.85 -16.65 38.77
CA HIS A 505 -12.84 -15.29 38.21
C HIS A 505 -14.06 -14.46 38.65
N GLY A 506 -13.93 -13.79 39.80
CA GLY A 506 -14.95 -12.96 40.43
C GLY A 506 -15.68 -11.97 39.50
N PRO A 507 -14.99 -11.15 38.67
CA PRO A 507 -15.68 -10.23 37.77
C PRO A 507 -16.63 -10.91 36.77
N THR A 508 -16.33 -12.14 36.34
CA THR A 508 -17.23 -12.87 35.43
C THR A 508 -18.46 -13.40 36.17
N TRP A 509 -18.31 -13.82 37.44
CA TRP A 509 -19.45 -14.17 38.30
C TRP A 509 -20.37 -12.98 38.56
N LEU A 510 -19.82 -11.79 38.83
CA LEU A 510 -20.60 -10.56 38.95
C LEU A 510 -21.38 -10.27 37.66
N ASN A 511 -20.70 -10.31 36.51
CA ASN A 511 -21.34 -10.08 35.21
C ASN A 511 -22.44 -11.10 34.89
N LEU A 512 -22.24 -12.37 35.23
CA LEU A 512 -23.26 -13.41 35.10
C LEU A 512 -24.46 -13.11 35.99
N GLY A 513 -24.25 -12.75 37.26
CA GLY A 513 -25.32 -12.42 38.20
C GLY A 513 -26.15 -11.21 37.74
N LEU A 514 -25.49 -10.15 37.26
CA LEU A 514 -26.17 -8.97 36.71
C LEU A 514 -26.98 -9.29 35.45
N VAL A 515 -26.45 -10.14 34.56
CA VAL A 515 -27.18 -10.59 33.37
C VAL A 515 -28.37 -11.48 33.75
N SER A 516 -28.24 -12.33 34.77
CA SER A 516 -29.36 -13.13 35.28
C SER A 516 -30.48 -12.24 35.81
N LEU A 517 -30.19 -11.22 36.62
CA LEU A 517 -31.18 -10.24 37.08
C LEU A 517 -31.85 -9.51 35.90
N ALA A 518 -31.07 -9.08 34.91
CA ALA A 518 -31.61 -8.43 33.71
C ALA A 518 -32.55 -9.36 32.93
N GLY A 519 -32.30 -10.68 32.96
CA GLY A 519 -33.14 -11.71 32.36
C GLY A 519 -34.32 -12.17 33.22
N GLY A 520 -34.48 -11.63 34.43
CA GLY A 520 -35.50 -12.04 35.40
C GLY A 520 -35.16 -13.32 36.19
N ASP A 521 -33.95 -13.84 36.04
CA ASP A 521 -33.45 -15.03 36.74
C ASP A 521 -32.81 -14.64 38.08
N ARG A 522 -33.67 -14.43 39.09
CA ARG A 522 -33.23 -14.10 40.45
C ARG A 522 -32.42 -15.24 41.07
N THR A 523 -32.81 -16.49 40.85
CA THR A 523 -32.13 -17.66 41.44
C THR A 523 -30.71 -17.79 40.91
N GLY A 524 -30.50 -17.54 39.60
CA GLY A 524 -29.17 -17.48 39.00
C GLY A 524 -28.29 -16.37 39.58
N ALA A 525 -28.87 -15.21 39.91
CA ALA A 525 -28.13 -14.11 40.54
C ALA A 525 -27.71 -14.44 41.99
N VAL A 526 -28.59 -15.05 42.78
CA VAL A 526 -28.28 -15.52 44.14
C VAL A 526 -27.18 -16.57 44.11
N ALA A 527 -27.23 -17.51 43.16
CA ALA A 527 -26.19 -18.53 43.00
C ALA A 527 -24.81 -17.90 42.66
N ALA A 528 -24.78 -16.89 41.79
CA ALA A 528 -23.55 -16.14 41.51
C ALA A 528 -23.04 -15.37 42.74
N SER A 529 -23.94 -14.80 43.55
CA SER A 529 -23.60 -14.12 44.82
C SER A 529 -22.97 -15.08 45.82
N ALA A 530 -23.55 -16.28 45.98
CA ALA A 530 -23.00 -17.32 46.85
C ALA A 530 -21.57 -17.72 46.42
N ARG A 531 -21.33 -17.87 45.10
CA ARG A 531 -19.97 -18.12 44.59
C ARG A 531 -19.01 -16.97 44.86
N LEU A 532 -19.43 -15.72 44.71
CA LEU A 532 -18.59 -14.56 45.06
C LEU A 532 -18.24 -14.54 46.55
N ALA A 533 -19.18 -14.91 47.43
CA ALA A 533 -18.94 -15.03 48.87
C ALA A 533 -17.92 -16.12 49.20
N GLU A 534 -18.07 -17.30 48.59
CA GLU A 534 -17.12 -18.42 48.75
C GLU A 534 -15.70 -18.07 48.30
N LEU A 535 -15.58 -17.24 47.24
CA LEU A 535 -14.30 -16.73 46.76
C LEU A 535 -13.73 -15.59 47.62
N GLY A 536 -14.45 -15.13 48.66
CA GLY A 536 -14.07 -13.97 49.47
C GLY A 536 -14.03 -12.66 48.69
N SER A 537 -14.79 -12.55 47.60
CA SER A 537 -14.75 -11.38 46.71
C SER A 537 -15.56 -10.21 47.27
N ALA A 538 -14.95 -9.02 47.32
CA ALA A 538 -15.64 -7.78 47.67
C ALA A 538 -16.79 -7.42 46.72
N LEU A 539 -16.84 -8.03 45.52
CA LEU A 539 -17.91 -7.85 44.55
C LEU A 539 -19.25 -8.45 45.00
N VAL A 540 -19.26 -9.31 46.03
CA VAL A 540 -20.50 -9.90 46.56
C VAL A 540 -21.49 -8.82 47.01
N ALA A 541 -21.00 -7.78 47.69
CA ALA A 541 -21.83 -6.68 48.19
C ALA A 541 -22.46 -5.86 47.04
N GLU A 542 -21.81 -5.79 45.89
CA GLU A 542 -22.36 -5.14 44.70
C GLU A 542 -23.53 -5.94 44.13
N LEU A 543 -23.36 -7.25 43.98
CA LEU A 543 -24.42 -8.13 43.46
C LEU A 543 -25.60 -8.24 44.42
N GLU A 544 -25.37 -8.33 45.73
CA GLU A 544 -26.43 -8.36 46.75
C GLU A 544 -27.29 -7.09 46.73
N ARG A 545 -26.67 -5.91 46.57
CA ARG A 545 -27.42 -4.66 46.38
C ARG A 545 -28.28 -4.70 45.12
N ALA A 546 -27.76 -5.27 44.02
CA ALA A 546 -28.52 -5.41 42.78
C ALA A 546 -29.71 -6.37 42.95
N ILE A 547 -29.55 -7.47 43.68
CA ILE A 547 -30.62 -8.43 44.01
C ILE A 547 -31.72 -7.75 44.85
N LEU A 548 -31.36 -7.03 45.91
CA LEU A 548 -32.32 -6.30 46.74
C LEU A 548 -33.11 -5.25 45.94
N SER A 549 -32.44 -4.53 45.04
CA SER A 549 -33.10 -3.57 44.16
C SER A 549 -34.05 -4.25 43.17
N PHE A 550 -33.70 -5.44 42.68
CA PHE A 550 -34.56 -6.24 41.81
C PHE A 550 -35.83 -6.69 42.55
N ASP A 551 -35.68 -7.21 43.77
CA ASP A 551 -36.79 -7.68 44.61
C ASP A 551 -37.77 -6.54 44.94
N ALA A 552 -37.25 -5.38 45.35
CA ALA A 552 -38.08 -4.19 45.62
C ALA A 552 -38.87 -3.71 44.39
N ARG A 553 -38.28 -3.82 43.19
CA ARG A 553 -38.99 -3.48 41.93
C ARG A 553 -40.05 -4.51 41.56
N ALA A 554 -39.82 -5.79 41.85
CA ALA A 554 -40.80 -6.84 41.61
C ALA A 554 -42.02 -6.66 42.54
N GLU A 555 -41.79 -6.42 43.83
CA GLU A 555 -42.86 -6.12 44.79
C GLU A 555 -43.64 -4.85 44.42
N ALA A 556 -42.96 -3.79 43.98
CA ALA A 556 -43.63 -2.57 43.56
C ALA A 556 -44.58 -2.81 42.36
N ARG A 557 -44.15 -3.60 41.36
CA ARG A 557 -44.97 -3.99 40.21
C ARG A 557 -46.15 -4.86 40.61
N GLU A 558 -45.97 -5.74 41.60
CA GLU A 558 -47.06 -6.57 42.12
C GLU A 558 -48.11 -5.73 42.84
N ARG A 559 -47.69 -4.82 43.72
CA ARG A 559 -48.58 -3.87 44.40
C ARG A 559 -49.32 -2.96 43.41
N GLU A 560 -48.67 -2.56 42.32
CA GLU A 560 -49.29 -1.76 41.26
C GLU A 560 -50.35 -2.58 40.48
N ARG A 561 -50.04 -3.83 40.13
CA ARG A 561 -51.01 -4.76 39.52
C ARG A 561 -52.20 -5.07 40.43
N GLU A 562 -51.98 -5.19 41.73
CA GLU A 562 -53.06 -5.36 42.71
C GLU A 562 -53.95 -4.11 42.76
N ARG A 563 -53.37 -2.91 42.76
CA ARG A 563 -54.11 -1.64 42.70
C ARG A 563 -54.88 -1.47 41.40
N GLU A 564 -54.34 -1.89 40.26
CA GLU A 564 -55.05 -1.90 38.97
C GLU A 564 -56.20 -2.89 38.96
N ARG A 565 -56.00 -4.11 39.45
CA ARG A 565 -57.09 -5.12 39.60
C ARG A 565 -58.19 -4.66 40.55
N GLU A 566 -57.82 -3.92 41.60
CA GLU A 566 -58.77 -3.34 42.56
C GLU A 566 -59.54 -2.16 41.94
N ARG A 567 -58.89 -1.33 41.11
CA ARG A 567 -59.54 -0.29 40.30
C ARG A 567 -60.50 -0.85 39.26
N GLU A 568 -60.12 -1.92 38.56
CA GLU A 568 -61.00 -2.61 37.60
C GLU A 568 -62.20 -3.27 38.30
N ARG A 569 -62.01 -3.85 39.49
CA ARG A 569 -63.11 -4.38 40.32
C ARG A 569 -64.09 -3.31 40.81
N LEU A 570 -63.62 -2.09 41.00
CA LEU A 570 -64.42 -0.97 41.49
C LEU A 570 -65.04 -0.12 40.35
N GLY A 571 -64.86 -0.52 39.08
CA GLY A 571 -65.19 0.27 37.90
C GLY A 571 -65.95 -0.46 36.78
N GLU A 572 -67.02 -1.19 37.10
CA GLU A 572 -68.15 -1.43 36.17
C GLU A 572 -69.45 -1.14 36.93
N GLY A 573 -69.91 0.10 36.85
CA GLY A 573 -71.10 0.56 37.56
C GLY A 573 -71.43 2.04 37.35
N GLU A 574 -71.15 2.63 36.19
CA GLU A 574 -71.78 3.91 35.80
C GLU A 574 -72.45 3.79 34.44
N SER A 575 -73.71 3.35 34.51
CA SER A 575 -74.77 3.70 33.58
C SER A 575 -75.32 5.06 34.02
N THR A 576 -75.00 6.12 33.28
CA THR A 576 -75.79 7.36 33.27
C THR A 576 -75.77 7.95 31.86
N ASP A 577 -76.73 7.53 31.05
CA ASP A 577 -77.21 8.33 29.92
C ASP A 577 -78.73 8.43 30.05
N ASP A 578 -79.18 9.49 30.73
CA ASP A 578 -80.58 9.94 30.71
C ASP A 578 -80.60 11.39 30.21
N PRO A 579 -80.96 11.64 28.94
CA PRO A 579 -80.97 12.97 28.37
C PRO A 579 -82.38 13.58 28.39
N GLN A 580 -82.94 13.92 29.56
CA GLN A 580 -84.05 14.89 29.66
C GLN A 580 -84.07 15.64 31.00
N ARG A 581 -83.66 16.92 30.99
CA ARG A 581 -84.40 18.06 31.59
C ARG A 581 -83.64 19.38 31.49
N LEU A 582 -84.21 20.26 30.64
CA LEU A 582 -84.20 21.73 30.56
C LEU A 582 -82.87 22.49 30.60
#